data_AF-A0A960SK53-F1
#
_entry.id   AF-A0A960SK53-F1
#
_cell.length_a   1.000
_cell.length_b   1.000
_cell.length_c   1.000
_cell.angle_alpha   90.00
_cell.angle_beta   90.00
_cell.angle_gamma   90.00
#
_symmetry.space_group_name_H-M   'P 1'
#
loop_
_entity.id
_entity.type
_entity.pdbx_description
1 polymer ?
#
loop_
_entity_poly.entity_id
_entity_poly.type
_entity_poly.pdbx_seq_one_letter_code
_entity_poly.pdbx_strand_id
1 'polypeptide(L)'
;WIDGQMHLSNVFQQYRVLKNGPDEAVFEVQYAWDDLSGNYSETRRFTLQAGSQLFKVESQIFKDGKPAQVSVAIGVTTHDKKALPYADSQRRWVAAWETLNGQGLGTGVVLPDAVDSSILTITSYEKDHSHILFITPTSHDGRITYYGGFGWEGAGEISSIGAWRSYLTHFSNEHANK
;
A
#
# COMPACT_ATOMS: atom_id res chain seq x y z
N TRP A 1 8.80 9.53 2.24
CA TRP A 1 8.31 10.92 2.16
C TRP A 1 9.32 11.79 2.88
N ILE A 2 10.14 12.52 2.13
CA ILE A 2 11.25 13.31 2.67
C ILE A 2 11.07 14.74 2.16
N ASP A 3 11.16 15.72 3.06
CA ASP A 3 11.06 17.15 2.71
C ASP A 3 9.85 17.53 1.84
N GLY A 4 8.71 16.89 2.08
CA GLY A 4 7.47 17.14 1.33
C GLY A 4 7.40 16.46 -0.04
N GLN A 5 8.34 15.58 -0.37
CA GLN A 5 8.43 14.88 -1.64
C GLN A 5 8.27 13.37 -1.48
N MET A 6 7.59 12.77 -2.47
CA MET A 6 7.49 11.31 -2.60
C MET A 6 8.70 10.80 -3.37
N HIS A 7 9.47 9.92 -2.73
CA HIS A 7 10.53 9.14 -3.37
C HIS A 7 10.00 7.73 -3.58
N LEU A 8 9.87 7.33 -4.84
CA LEU A 8 9.30 6.03 -5.19
C LEU A 8 10.28 4.90 -4.86
N SER A 9 9.75 3.78 -4.40
CA SER A 9 10.47 2.50 -4.46
C SER A 9 10.55 2.11 -5.93
N ASN A 10 11.74 2.17 -6.52
CA ASN A 10 11.93 1.80 -7.93
C ASN A 10 12.04 0.27 -8.07
N VAL A 11 13.07 -0.24 -8.73
CA VAL A 11 13.29 -1.68 -8.90
C VAL A 11 13.88 -2.28 -7.61
N PHE A 12 13.36 -3.42 -7.18
CA PHE A 12 13.95 -4.15 -6.05
C PHE A 12 15.33 -4.72 -6.46
N GLN A 13 16.26 -4.80 -5.51
CA GLN A 13 17.60 -5.32 -5.74
C GLN A 13 17.70 -6.83 -5.50
N GLN A 14 16.91 -7.34 -4.55
CA GLN A 14 16.92 -8.75 -4.15
C GLN A 14 15.52 -9.20 -3.79
N TYR A 15 15.26 -10.49 -3.93
CA TYR A 15 14.05 -11.13 -3.42
C TYR A 15 14.36 -12.53 -2.90
N ARG A 16 13.49 -13.04 -2.03
CA ARG A 16 13.49 -14.44 -1.62
C ARG A 16 12.07 -14.93 -1.36
N VAL A 17 11.78 -16.14 -1.83
CA VAL A 17 10.52 -16.83 -1.49
C VAL A 17 10.73 -17.56 -0.17
N LEU A 18 9.87 -17.29 0.80
CA LEU A 18 9.90 -17.90 2.13
C LEU A 18 8.92 -19.07 2.22
N LYS A 19 7.77 -18.95 1.57
CA LYS A 19 6.72 -19.97 1.51
C LYS A 19 5.98 -19.88 0.19
N ASN A 20 5.67 -21.03 -0.40
CA ASN A 20 4.86 -21.15 -1.61
C ASN A 20 3.91 -22.34 -1.43
N GLY A 21 2.79 -22.11 -0.75
CA GLY A 21 1.78 -23.12 -0.47
C GLY A 21 0.41 -22.75 -1.05
N PRO A 22 -0.53 -23.71 -1.09
CA PRO A 22 -1.87 -23.49 -1.64
C PRO A 22 -2.69 -22.46 -0.84
N ASP A 23 -2.51 -22.43 0.49
CA ASP A 23 -3.26 -21.53 1.38
C ASP A 23 -2.54 -20.20 1.64
N GLU A 24 -1.22 -20.18 1.45
CA GLU A 24 -0.40 -19.02 1.78
C GLU A 24 0.91 -18.99 0.98
N ALA A 25 1.22 -17.82 0.44
CA ALA A 25 2.51 -17.50 -0.16
C ALA A 25 3.16 -16.34 0.61
N VAL A 26 4.45 -16.47 0.91
CA VAL A 26 5.24 -15.46 1.62
C VAL A 26 6.55 -15.23 0.89
N PHE A 27 6.87 -13.98 0.62
CA PHE A 27 8.15 -13.61 0.03
C PHE A 27 8.63 -12.28 0.58
N GLU A 28 9.93 -12.02 0.44
CA GLU A 28 10.54 -10.75 0.78
C GLU A 28 11.21 -10.15 -0.45
N VAL A 29 11.19 -8.82 -0.52
CA VAL A 29 11.96 -8.03 -1.49
C VAL A 29 12.73 -6.94 -0.76
N GLN A 30 13.85 -6.54 -1.33
CA GLN A 30 14.72 -5.50 -0.78
C GLN A 30 14.87 -4.33 -1.76
N TYR A 31 14.74 -3.11 -1.26
CA TYR A 31 14.97 -1.87 -1.99
C TYR A 31 16.13 -1.11 -1.34
N ALA A 32 16.81 -0.28 -2.13
CA ALA A 32 17.75 0.71 -1.63
C ALA A 32 17.60 2.03 -2.40
N TRP A 33 17.96 3.13 -1.75
CA TRP A 33 18.03 4.45 -2.32
C TRP A 33 19.39 5.06 -1.97
N ASP A 34 20.16 5.32 -3.02
CA ASP A 34 21.52 5.86 -2.91
C ASP A 34 21.57 7.36 -3.31
N ASP A 35 20.46 7.90 -3.81
CA ASP A 35 20.28 9.29 -4.27
C ASP A 35 19.72 10.22 -3.17
N LEU A 36 19.40 9.66 -2.01
CA LEU A 36 18.91 10.40 -0.85
C LEU A 36 20.05 10.84 0.08
N SER A 37 19.77 11.77 0.98
CA SER A 37 20.72 12.16 2.03
C SER A 37 20.90 11.01 3.04
N GLY A 38 21.93 10.20 2.82
CA GLY A 38 22.22 8.96 3.55
C GLY A 38 21.71 7.72 2.82
N ASN A 39 22.20 6.55 3.21
CA ASN A 39 21.87 5.30 2.52
C ASN A 39 20.60 4.70 3.11
N TYR A 40 19.51 4.73 2.35
CA TYR A 40 18.26 4.12 2.76
C TYR A 40 18.13 2.71 2.20
N SER A 41 17.57 1.81 2.99
CA SER A 41 17.15 0.49 2.52
C SER A 41 15.84 0.07 3.15
N GLU A 42 15.08 -0.76 2.46
CA GLU A 42 13.81 -1.29 2.92
C GLU A 42 13.72 -2.77 2.60
N THR A 43 13.36 -3.58 3.60
CA THR A 43 12.90 -4.95 3.37
C THR A 43 11.40 -4.99 3.54
N ARG A 44 10.67 -5.45 2.51
CA ARG A 44 9.24 -5.71 2.59
C ARG A 44 8.99 -7.21 2.57
N ARG A 45 8.27 -7.71 3.57
CA ARG A 45 7.67 -9.05 3.56
C ARG A 45 6.22 -8.94 3.10
N PHE A 46 5.89 -9.73 2.09
CA PHE A 46 4.53 -9.88 1.58
C PHE A 46 3.99 -11.22 2.02
N THR A 47 2.78 -11.21 2.58
CA THR A 47 2.02 -12.42 2.93
C THR A 47 0.69 -12.38 2.20
N LEU A 48 0.49 -13.36 1.32
CA LEU A 48 -0.75 -13.55 0.56
C LEU A 48 -1.46 -14.77 1.14
N GLN A 49 -2.70 -14.58 1.56
CA GLN A 49 -3.55 -15.67 2.07
C GLN A 49 -4.63 -15.97 1.03
N ALA A 50 -4.86 -17.26 0.76
CA ALA A 50 -5.91 -17.68 -0.16
C ALA A 50 -7.29 -17.16 0.29
N GLY A 51 -8.07 -16.66 -0.67
CA GLY A 51 -9.41 -16.10 -0.40
C GLY A 51 -9.42 -14.66 0.11
N SER A 52 -8.26 -14.03 0.36
CA SER A 52 -8.20 -12.60 0.67
C SER A 52 -7.94 -11.76 -0.59
N GLN A 53 -8.64 -10.63 -0.71
CA GLN A 53 -8.40 -9.64 -1.76
C GLN A 53 -7.22 -8.70 -1.40
N LEU A 54 -6.80 -8.70 -0.13
CA LEU A 54 -5.63 -7.95 0.35
C LEU A 54 -4.51 -8.88 0.80
N PHE A 55 -3.29 -8.49 0.49
CA PHE A 55 -2.07 -9.05 1.05
C PHE A 55 -1.53 -8.15 2.16
N LYS A 56 -0.88 -8.77 3.15
CA LYS A 56 -0.16 -8.04 4.21
C LYS A 56 1.22 -7.64 3.72
N VAL A 57 1.64 -6.41 4.03
CA VAL A 57 3.01 -5.93 3.86
C VAL A 57 3.56 -5.55 5.22
N GLU A 58 4.68 -6.16 5.59
CA GLU A 58 5.49 -5.78 6.74
C GLU A 58 6.78 -5.16 6.20
N SER A 59 6.92 -3.84 6.38
CA SER A 59 8.08 -3.09 5.94
C SER A 59 9.00 -2.77 7.13
N GLN A 60 10.30 -2.93 6.89
CA GLN A 60 11.37 -2.51 7.79
C GLN A 60 12.34 -1.61 7.02
N ILE A 61 12.47 -0.37 7.47
CA ILE A 61 13.28 0.67 6.82
C ILE A 61 14.51 0.95 7.67
N PHE A 62 15.65 1.11 7.00
CA PHE A 62 16.93 1.49 7.59
C PHE A 62 17.49 2.73 6.90
N LYS A 63 18.25 3.52 7.67
CA LYS A 63 19.09 4.61 7.22
C LYS A 63 20.47 4.39 7.79
N ASP A 64 21.49 4.35 6.93
CA ASP A 64 22.90 4.15 7.32
C ASP A 64 23.08 2.91 8.22
N GLY A 65 22.33 1.84 7.89
CA GLY A 65 22.36 0.55 8.61
C GLY A 65 21.59 0.52 9.94
N LYS A 66 20.89 1.58 10.33
CA LYS A 66 20.10 1.65 11.57
C LYS A 66 18.60 1.78 11.27
N PRO A 67 17.70 1.23 12.11
CA PRO A 67 16.27 1.44 11.93
C PRO A 67 15.93 2.93 11.78
N ALA A 68 15.17 3.26 10.74
CA ALA A 68 14.90 4.64 10.37
C ALA A 68 13.49 5.06 10.79
N GLN A 69 13.40 6.07 11.65
CA GLN A 69 12.15 6.75 11.95
C GLN A 69 11.88 7.80 10.87
N VAL A 70 11.08 7.44 9.86
CA VAL A 70 10.79 8.30 8.71
C VAL A 70 9.31 8.29 8.34
N SER A 71 8.87 9.37 7.71
CA SER A 71 7.54 9.40 7.07
C SER A 71 7.56 8.59 5.78
N VAL A 72 6.59 7.70 5.63
CA VAL A 72 6.36 6.91 4.41
C VAL A 72 5.08 7.33 3.73
N ALA A 73 5.05 7.19 2.40
CA ALA A 73 3.87 7.39 1.58
C ALA A 73 3.38 6.01 1.12
N ILE A 74 2.15 5.63 1.48
CA ILE A 74 1.57 4.32 1.17
C ILE A 74 0.19 4.56 0.55
N GLY A 75 -0.04 4.05 -0.65
CA GLY A 75 -1.35 4.20 -1.28
C GLY A 75 -1.39 3.60 -2.67
N VAL A 76 -2.27 4.14 -3.50
CA VAL A 76 -2.51 3.64 -4.85
C VAL A 76 -2.41 4.77 -5.87
N THR A 77 -1.93 4.43 -7.05
CA THR A 77 -1.91 5.33 -8.21
C THR A 77 -3.32 5.48 -8.76
N THR A 78 -3.76 6.70 -9.02
CA THR A 78 -5.07 7.02 -9.61
C THR A 78 -4.99 7.27 -11.13
N HIS A 79 -3.84 6.91 -11.70
CA HIS A 79 -3.42 7.20 -13.08
C HIS A 79 -3.58 8.70 -13.40
N ASP A 80 -3.64 9.08 -14.66
CA ASP A 80 -3.96 10.44 -15.14
C ASP A 80 -5.43 10.82 -14.87
N LYS A 81 -5.89 10.67 -13.61
CA LYS A 81 -7.26 10.87 -13.10
C LYS A 81 -8.29 9.87 -13.65
N LYS A 82 -7.85 8.76 -14.24
CA LYS A 82 -8.73 7.71 -14.77
C LYS A 82 -9.40 6.90 -13.67
N ALA A 83 -8.69 6.69 -12.55
CA ALA A 83 -9.26 6.05 -11.38
C ALA A 83 -9.75 7.11 -10.39
N LEU A 84 -10.99 6.97 -9.95
CA LEU A 84 -11.57 7.88 -8.96
C LEU A 84 -11.04 7.52 -7.56
N PRO A 85 -10.47 8.47 -6.81
CA PRO A 85 -10.00 8.22 -5.45
C PRO A 85 -11.16 8.19 -4.45
N TYR A 86 -11.04 7.32 -3.45
CA TYR A 86 -11.94 7.21 -2.30
C TYR A 86 -11.12 7.02 -1.03
N ALA A 87 -11.65 7.47 0.10
CA ALA A 87 -11.04 7.20 1.39
C ALA A 87 -12.08 7.17 2.51
N ASP A 88 -11.70 6.51 3.60
CA ASP A 88 -12.31 6.65 4.90
C ASP A 88 -11.19 6.80 5.92
N SER A 89 -11.03 8.01 6.47
CA SER A 89 -9.97 8.29 7.45
C SER A 89 -10.25 7.64 8.81
N GLN A 90 -11.51 7.45 9.18
CA GLN A 90 -11.89 6.80 10.44
C GLN A 90 -11.62 5.30 10.38
N ARG A 91 -11.91 4.68 9.23
CA ARG A 91 -11.67 3.26 8.94
C ARG A 91 -10.37 3.01 8.18
N ARG A 92 -9.53 4.04 8.08
CA ARG A 92 -8.11 3.94 7.73
C ARG A 92 -7.82 3.19 6.43
N TRP A 93 -8.64 3.43 5.41
CA TRP A 93 -8.38 2.94 4.08
C TRP A 93 -8.44 4.04 3.02
N VAL A 94 -7.61 3.88 1.99
CA VAL A 94 -7.68 4.64 0.73
C VAL A 94 -7.87 3.67 -0.41
N ALA A 95 -8.56 4.10 -1.45
CA ALA A 95 -8.90 3.27 -2.59
C ALA A 95 -8.95 4.09 -3.87
N ALA A 96 -8.84 3.39 -5.00
CA ALA A 96 -9.14 3.91 -6.32
C ALA A 96 -10.05 2.94 -7.05
N TRP A 97 -10.85 3.45 -7.99
CA TRP A 97 -11.67 2.63 -8.88
C TRP A 97 -11.65 3.18 -10.29
N GLU A 98 -11.35 2.31 -11.24
CA GLU A 98 -11.39 2.61 -12.68
C GLU A 98 -12.15 1.54 -13.45
N THR A 99 -12.70 1.91 -14.60
CA THR A 99 -13.28 0.95 -15.55
C THR A 99 -12.25 0.64 -16.63
N LEU A 100 -11.81 -0.61 -16.70
CA LEU A 100 -10.88 -1.12 -17.71
C LEU A 100 -11.61 -2.16 -18.56
N ASN A 101 -11.64 -1.94 -19.88
CA ASN A 101 -12.29 -2.86 -20.84
C ASN A 101 -13.74 -3.21 -20.48
N GLY A 102 -14.49 -2.24 -19.96
CA GLY A 102 -15.89 -2.41 -19.57
C GLY A 102 -16.11 -3.10 -18.21
N GLN A 103 -15.05 -3.38 -17.46
CA GLN A 103 -15.11 -3.98 -16.13
C GLN A 103 -14.45 -3.07 -15.09
N GLY A 104 -15.03 -3.00 -13.90
CA GLY A 104 -14.46 -2.27 -12.79
C GLY A 104 -13.25 -2.97 -12.16
N LEU A 105 -12.23 -2.19 -11.86
CA LEU A 105 -11.07 -2.57 -11.06
C LEU A 105 -10.92 -1.60 -9.91
N GLY A 106 -11.00 -2.13 -8.69
CA GLY A 106 -10.71 -1.41 -7.45
C GLY A 106 -9.31 -1.76 -6.96
N THR A 107 -8.52 -0.77 -6.56
CA THR A 107 -7.30 -0.97 -5.78
C THR A 107 -7.42 -0.25 -4.45
N GLY A 108 -6.65 -0.66 -3.45
CA GLY A 108 -6.74 -0.03 -2.15
C GLY A 108 -5.68 -0.45 -1.17
N VAL A 109 -5.57 0.36 -0.12
CA VAL A 109 -4.68 0.16 1.00
C VAL A 109 -5.47 0.33 2.30
N VAL A 110 -5.25 -0.57 3.25
CA VAL A 110 -5.72 -0.46 4.64
C VAL A 110 -4.52 -0.29 5.56
N LEU A 111 -4.60 0.67 6.47
CA LEU A 111 -3.55 1.01 7.43
C LEU A 111 -4.10 0.91 8.86
N PRO A 112 -4.17 -0.29 9.47
CA PRO A 112 -4.92 -0.49 10.71
C PRO A 112 -4.26 0.14 11.95
N ASP A 113 -2.92 0.19 12.02
CA ASP A 113 -2.21 0.41 13.30
C ASP A 113 -1.50 1.77 13.45
N ALA A 114 -1.42 2.61 12.41
CA ALA A 114 -0.66 3.87 12.52
C ALA A 114 -1.38 4.91 13.42
N VAL A 115 -0.78 5.47 14.46
CA VAL A 115 -1.55 6.43 15.28
C VAL A 115 -1.63 7.82 14.61
N ASP A 116 -0.60 8.17 13.84
CA ASP A 116 -0.46 9.45 13.17
C ASP A 116 -0.41 9.28 11.64
N SER A 117 -1.56 9.35 10.97
CA SER A 117 -1.62 9.28 9.50
C SER A 117 -2.51 10.38 8.93
N SER A 118 -2.05 11.04 7.87
CA SER A 118 -2.87 11.95 7.06
C SER A 118 -3.09 11.36 5.67
N ILE A 119 -4.15 11.80 4.99
CA ILE A 119 -4.41 11.43 3.59
C ILE A 119 -4.02 12.59 2.69
N LEU A 120 -3.25 12.30 1.64
CA LEU A 120 -2.85 13.23 0.61
C LEU A 120 -3.30 12.71 -0.76
N THR A 121 -3.97 13.57 -1.53
CA THR A 121 -4.26 13.31 -2.94
C THR A 121 -3.34 14.17 -3.80
N ILE A 122 -2.54 13.52 -4.65
CA ILE A 122 -1.69 14.16 -5.65
C ILE A 122 -2.39 13.99 -7.00
N THR A 123 -2.52 15.08 -7.76
CA THR A 123 -3.08 15.03 -9.12
C THR A 123 -2.10 15.59 -10.14
N SER A 124 -1.82 14.82 -11.18
CA SER A 124 -0.99 15.22 -12.31
C SER A 124 -1.66 14.84 -13.63
N TYR A 125 -1.30 15.52 -14.71
CA TYR A 125 -1.64 15.09 -16.08
C TYR A 125 -0.58 14.15 -16.67
N GLU A 126 0.56 14.01 -16.00
CA GLU A 126 1.56 13.01 -16.35
C GLU A 126 1.06 11.62 -15.96
N LYS A 127 1.27 10.67 -16.86
CA LYS A 127 0.81 9.29 -16.67
C LYS A 127 1.42 8.71 -15.40
N ASP A 128 0.60 8.03 -14.60
CA ASP A 128 1.00 7.33 -13.37
C ASP A 128 1.54 8.23 -12.23
N HIS A 129 1.37 9.55 -12.34
CA HIS A 129 1.85 10.53 -11.34
C HIS A 129 0.73 11.10 -10.44
N SER A 130 -0.51 10.63 -10.56
CA SER A 130 -1.55 10.92 -9.56
C SER A 130 -1.70 9.77 -8.58
N HIS A 131 -1.94 10.10 -7.32
CA HIS A 131 -2.02 9.14 -6.24
C HIS A 131 -3.04 9.57 -5.18
N ILE A 132 -3.58 8.59 -4.45
CA ILE A 132 -4.12 8.81 -3.12
C ILE A 132 -3.28 8.03 -2.11
N LEU A 133 -2.78 8.72 -1.09
CA LEU A 133 -1.72 8.24 -0.21
C LEU A 133 -2.09 8.47 1.25
N PHE A 134 -1.73 7.52 2.10
CA PHE A 134 -1.42 7.80 3.50
C PHE A 134 -0.01 8.34 3.61
N ILE A 135 0.16 9.42 4.37
CA ILE A 135 1.45 9.89 4.88
C ILE A 135 1.49 9.59 6.37
N THR A 136 2.45 8.78 6.80
CA THR A 136 2.50 8.28 8.19
C THR A 136 3.95 7.95 8.59
N PRO A 137 4.35 8.13 9.86
CA PRO A 137 5.67 7.74 10.31
C PRO A 137 5.75 6.22 10.49
N THR A 138 6.94 5.67 10.26
CA THR A 138 7.28 4.34 10.79
C THR A 138 7.31 4.35 12.32
N SER A 139 7.24 3.17 12.92
CA SER A 139 7.49 2.99 14.35
C SER A 139 8.92 3.39 14.76
N HIS A 140 9.17 3.42 16.07
CA HIS A 140 10.50 3.69 16.64
C HIS A 140 11.59 2.76 16.06
N ASP A 141 11.21 1.52 15.77
CA ASP A 141 12.09 0.50 15.21
C ASP A 141 12.07 0.51 13.67
N GLY A 142 11.63 1.58 13.03
CA GLY A 142 11.60 1.73 11.58
C GLY A 142 10.66 0.77 10.85
N ARG A 143 9.60 0.31 11.51
CA ARG A 143 8.64 -0.65 10.94
C ARG A 143 7.32 0.01 10.58
N ILE A 144 6.66 -0.56 9.58
CA ILE A 144 5.26 -0.28 9.30
C ILE A 144 4.56 -1.50 8.69
N THR A 145 3.32 -1.72 9.10
CA THR A 145 2.46 -2.77 8.53
C THR A 145 1.28 -2.12 7.84
N TYR A 146 0.98 -2.58 6.63
CA TYR A 146 -0.20 -2.18 5.89
C TYR A 146 -0.70 -3.35 5.04
N TYR A 147 -1.90 -3.19 4.49
CA TYR A 147 -2.49 -4.18 3.61
C TYR A 147 -2.78 -3.51 2.27
N GLY A 148 -2.46 -4.18 1.18
CA GLY A 148 -2.69 -3.70 -0.17
C GLY A 148 -3.35 -4.77 -1.01
N GLY A 149 -4.08 -4.37 -2.05
CA GLY A 149 -4.69 -5.33 -2.96
C GLY A 149 -5.75 -4.70 -3.85
N PHE A 150 -6.61 -5.55 -4.39
CA PHE A 150 -7.55 -5.16 -5.43
C PHE A 150 -8.82 -6.00 -5.40
N GLY A 151 -9.88 -5.48 -6.01
CA GLY A 151 -11.09 -6.22 -6.35
C GLY A 151 -11.41 -6.01 -7.82
N TRP A 152 -11.84 -7.05 -8.52
CA TRP A 152 -12.10 -7.00 -9.96
C TRP A 152 -13.49 -7.55 -10.28
N GLU A 153 -14.26 -6.78 -11.05
CA GLU A 153 -15.62 -7.14 -11.44
C GLU A 153 -15.68 -8.46 -12.22
N GLY A 154 -14.66 -8.76 -13.03
CA GLY A 154 -14.58 -10.02 -13.77
C GLY A 154 -14.44 -11.28 -12.90
N ALA A 155 -14.04 -11.14 -11.63
CA ALA A 155 -14.02 -12.24 -10.66
C ALA A 155 -15.40 -12.51 -10.02
N GLY A 156 -16.36 -11.59 -10.16
CA GLY A 156 -17.73 -11.75 -9.68
C GLY A 156 -17.97 -11.45 -8.18
N GLU A 157 -16.95 -11.56 -7.33
CA GLU A 157 -17.10 -11.29 -5.88
C GLU A 157 -17.23 -9.80 -5.55
N ILE A 158 -16.42 -8.95 -6.20
CA ILE A 158 -16.42 -7.49 -6.01
C ILE A 158 -16.74 -6.83 -7.34
N SER A 159 -18.03 -6.60 -7.58
CA SER A 159 -18.58 -6.12 -8.85
C SER A 159 -18.90 -4.62 -8.89
N SER A 160 -18.57 -3.87 -7.84
CA SER A 160 -18.79 -2.42 -7.81
C SER A 160 -17.87 -1.72 -6.82
N ILE A 161 -17.70 -0.41 -6.99
CA ILE A 161 -17.04 0.45 -5.99
C ILE A 161 -17.72 0.36 -4.62
N GLY A 162 -19.05 0.18 -4.58
CA GLY A 162 -19.79 -0.02 -3.33
C GLY A 162 -19.31 -1.27 -2.60
N ALA A 163 -19.26 -2.40 -3.32
CA ALA A 163 -18.76 -3.67 -2.78
C ALA A 163 -17.29 -3.56 -2.35
N TRP A 164 -16.44 -2.88 -3.13
CA TRP A 164 -15.02 -2.69 -2.79
C TRP A 164 -14.84 -1.90 -1.49
N ARG A 165 -15.56 -0.78 -1.34
CA ARG A 165 -15.51 0.04 -0.11
C ARG A 165 -16.05 -0.71 1.10
N SER A 166 -17.11 -1.50 0.92
CA SER A 166 -17.64 -2.37 1.98
C SER A 166 -16.63 -3.43 2.40
N TYR A 167 -15.93 -4.06 1.45
CA TYR A 167 -14.87 -5.01 1.73
C TYR A 167 -13.73 -4.37 2.53
N LEU A 168 -13.19 -3.23 2.08
CA LEU A 168 -12.13 -2.50 2.78
C LEU A 168 -12.53 -2.07 4.20
N THR A 169 -13.77 -1.61 4.34
CA THR A 169 -14.35 -1.22 5.64
C THR A 169 -14.42 -2.41 6.59
N HIS A 170 -14.94 -3.54 6.12
CA HIS A 170 -15.04 -4.75 6.92
C HIS A 170 -13.65 -5.25 7.32
N PHE A 171 -12.74 -5.36 6.35
CA PHE A 171 -11.37 -5.79 6.58
C PHE A 171 -10.66 -4.91 7.61
N SER A 172 -10.79 -3.58 7.50
CA SER A 172 -10.18 -2.67 8.48
C SER A 172 -10.72 -2.88 9.89
N ASN A 173 -12.03 -3.11 10.04
CA ASN A 173 -12.61 -3.31 11.37
C ASN A 173 -12.11 -4.61 12.02
N GLU A 174 -11.91 -5.68 11.25
CA GLU A 174 -11.40 -6.96 11.75
C GLU A 174 -9.91 -6.93 12.14
N HIS A 175 -9.17 -5.95 11.62
CA HIS A 175 -7.74 -5.77 11.84
C HIS A 175 -7.40 -4.57 12.72
N ALA A 176 -8.40 -3.79 13.16
CA ALA A 176 -8.18 -2.70 14.10
C ALA A 176 -7.79 -3.25 15.49
N ASN A 177 -6.65 -2.81 16.03
CA ASN A 177 -6.16 -3.13 17.38
C ASN A 177 -5.77 -4.60 17.64
N LYS A 178 -5.29 -5.32 16.62
CA LYS A 178 -4.63 -6.63 16.79
C LYS A 178 -3.12 -6.48 16.77
#